data_AF-J9EMQ2-F1
#
_entry.id   AF-J9EMQ2-F1
#
_cell.length_a   1.000
_cell.length_b   1.000
_cell.length_c   1.000
_cell.angle_alpha   90.00
_cell.angle_beta   90.00
_cell.angle_gamma   90.00
#
_symmetry.space_group_name_H-M   'P 1'
#
loop_
_entity.id
_entity.type
_entity.pdbx_description
1 polymer ?
#
loop_
_entity_poly.entity_id
_entity_poly.type
_entity_poly.pdbx_seq_one_letter_code
_entity_poly.pdbx_strand_id
1 'polypeptide(L)'
;EKSPDVPVYEFKEDISVNIVERNVKLRKSTLFAWGIIVPLLIIAVIIFGSLYLIARAKLQKYNDAVRPPGHYDLSVCKRKFDVPPLFIVSSDGFRDSYLEHNITPSIQRLINYGTHSKYMLPTFPSKTFPNHYTIATGLYPAWHGIVDNGFYDTQFKDFFKKSTNQSGWYLGEPIWETAQKAGLKSAVFFWPGSEGIGKLPSFWMKYNSSVPFTYRIDTLIKWLKLPDGERPSLIQAYFEEPDYAGHMGGPDSQTVRTAMILMDGMINYLISRLTEEGLMGCINFILLSDHDADNIINDIISKLECQHGNNYIAYRKDLVPIRFHYAGSPRIGDIVIKGRPGVCIFKY
;
A
#
# COMPACT_ATOMS: atom_id res chain seq x y z
N GLU A 1 -28.06 -36.98 -70.11
CA GLU A 1 -27.92 -36.60 -68.69
C GLU A 1 -26.73 -35.66 -68.51
N LYS A 2 -26.98 -34.52 -67.85
CA LYS A 2 -26.07 -33.60 -67.14
C LYS A 2 -24.60 -33.49 -67.56
N SER A 3 -24.21 -32.31 -68.04
CA SER A 3 -23.40 -31.33 -67.29
C SER A 3 -23.29 -30.02 -68.10
N PRO A 4 -23.58 -28.83 -67.54
CA PRO A 4 -23.52 -27.57 -68.28
C PRO A 4 -22.14 -26.91 -68.17
N ASP A 5 -21.61 -26.48 -69.31
CA ASP A 5 -20.57 -25.44 -69.38
C ASP A 5 -21.20 -24.08 -69.03
N VAL A 6 -20.68 -23.42 -68.00
CA VAL A 6 -21.06 -22.05 -67.63
C VAL A 6 -20.05 -21.09 -68.28
N PRO A 7 -20.46 -20.21 -69.20
CA PRO A 7 -19.59 -19.19 -69.77
C PRO A 7 -19.36 -18.04 -68.78
N VAL A 8 -18.12 -17.58 -68.77
CA VAL A 8 -17.60 -16.40 -68.06
C VAL A 8 -18.27 -15.13 -68.60
N TYR A 9 -18.81 -14.30 -67.72
CA TYR A 9 -19.30 -12.95 -68.05
C TYR A 9 -18.25 -11.90 -67.66
N GLU A 10 -17.65 -11.27 -68.66
CA GLU A 10 -16.89 -10.01 -68.56
C GLU A 10 -17.86 -8.86 -68.28
N PHE A 11 -17.63 -8.12 -67.20
CA PHE A 11 -18.36 -6.88 -66.91
C PHE A 11 -17.61 -5.71 -67.55
N LYS A 12 -18.12 -5.20 -68.68
CA LYS A 12 -17.77 -3.89 -69.25
C LYS A 12 -18.81 -2.88 -68.76
N GLU A 13 -18.39 -1.88 -68.01
CA GLU A 13 -19.20 -0.70 -67.72
C GLU A 13 -18.56 0.52 -68.38
N ASP A 14 -19.13 0.91 -69.52
CA ASP A 14 -18.87 2.18 -70.20
C ASP A 14 -19.51 3.31 -69.40
N ILE A 15 -18.72 4.02 -68.59
CA ILE A 15 -19.12 5.31 -68.02
C ILE A 15 -18.39 6.41 -68.78
N SER A 16 -19.12 7.05 -69.69
CA SER A 16 -18.71 8.26 -70.39
C SER A 16 -18.62 9.42 -69.38
N VAL A 17 -17.40 9.91 -69.16
CA VAL A 17 -17.15 11.08 -68.30
C VAL A 17 -17.43 12.34 -69.11
N ASN A 18 -18.56 13.00 -68.85
CA ASN A 18 -18.78 14.39 -69.25
C ASN A 18 -17.84 15.30 -68.43
N ILE A 19 -16.71 15.70 -69.04
CA ILE A 19 -15.79 16.67 -68.45
C ILE A 19 -16.41 18.05 -68.54
N VAL A 20 -17.00 18.52 -67.43
CA VAL A 20 -17.18 19.95 -67.19
C VAL A 20 -16.00 20.40 -66.35
N GLU A 21 -15.01 21.05 -66.96
CA GLU A 21 -13.92 21.71 -66.23
C GLU A 21 -14.48 22.86 -65.36
N ARG A 22 -14.85 22.55 -64.12
CA ARG A 22 -14.97 23.58 -63.07
C ARG A 22 -13.57 23.99 -62.67
N ASN A 23 -13.10 25.11 -63.22
CA ASN A 23 -11.92 25.82 -62.74
C ASN A 23 -12.15 26.30 -61.29
N VAL A 24 -11.88 25.44 -60.30
CA VAL A 24 -11.87 25.81 -58.89
C VAL A 24 -10.59 26.60 -58.61
N LYS A 25 -10.66 27.93 -58.71
CA LYS A 25 -9.62 28.81 -58.17
C LYS A 25 -9.67 28.75 -56.65
N LEU A 26 -8.82 27.94 -56.03
CA LEU A 26 -8.58 27.96 -54.59
C LEU A 26 -8.15 29.37 -54.17
N ARG A 27 -8.87 29.96 -53.22
CA ARG A 27 -8.61 31.30 -52.70
C ARG A 27 -7.20 31.32 -52.11
N LYS A 28 -6.32 32.26 -52.49
CA LYS A 28 -4.91 32.30 -52.02
C LYS A 28 -4.74 32.19 -50.49
N SER A 29 -5.76 32.57 -49.71
CA SER A 29 -5.81 32.41 -48.26
C SER A 29 -5.84 30.94 -47.78
N THR A 30 -6.42 30.00 -48.53
CA THR A 30 -6.41 28.57 -48.16
C THR A 30 -5.04 27.96 -48.43
N LEU A 31 -4.38 28.31 -49.55
CA LEU A 31 -3.02 27.83 -49.85
C LEU A 31 -1.99 28.30 -48.80
N PHE A 32 -2.09 29.53 -48.32
CA PHE A 32 -1.25 30.04 -47.23
C PHE A 32 -1.52 29.33 -45.90
N ALA A 33 -2.78 29.06 -45.57
CA ALA A 33 -3.14 28.34 -44.35
C ALA A 33 -2.59 26.90 -44.37
N TRP A 34 -2.71 26.18 -45.48
CA TRP A 34 -2.13 24.84 -45.64
C TRP A 34 -0.59 24.86 -45.62
N GLY A 35 0.03 25.91 -46.15
CA GLY A 35 1.48 26.11 -46.10
C GLY A 35 2.06 26.28 -44.69
N ILE A 36 1.25 26.62 -43.69
CA ILE A 36 1.66 26.75 -42.28
C ILE A 36 1.17 25.55 -41.44
N ILE A 37 -0.06 25.09 -41.69
CA ILE A 37 -0.68 24.00 -40.92
C ILE A 37 0.04 22.67 -41.18
N VAL A 38 0.40 22.36 -42.43
CA VAL A 38 1.04 21.08 -42.78
C VAL A 38 2.43 20.94 -42.11
N PRO A 39 3.34 21.94 -42.16
CA PRO A 39 4.59 21.88 -41.42
C PRO A 39 4.41 21.73 -39.91
N LEU A 40 3.43 22.43 -39.31
CA LEU A 40 3.16 22.34 -37.87
C LEU A 40 2.67 20.94 -37.47
N LEU A 41 1.83 20.31 -38.29
CA LEU A 41 1.39 18.93 -38.08
C LEU A 41 2.55 17.94 -38.22
N ILE A 42 3.44 18.13 -39.20
CA ILE A 42 4.65 17.30 -39.35
C ILE A 42 5.56 17.43 -38.12
N ILE A 43 5.79 18.66 -37.64
CA ILE A 43 6.58 18.91 -36.43
C ILE A 43 5.94 18.24 -35.21
N ALA A 44 4.62 18.37 -35.04
CA ALA A 44 3.90 17.72 -33.95
C ALA A 44 4.07 16.19 -34.00
N VAL A 45 3.91 15.57 -35.17
CA VAL A 45 4.10 14.12 -35.34
C VAL A 45 5.53 13.70 -35.01
N ILE A 46 6.54 14.47 -35.40
CA ILE A 46 7.95 14.19 -35.05
C ILE A 46 8.17 14.30 -33.54
N ILE A 47 7.64 15.33 -32.88
CA ILE A 47 7.77 15.52 -31.43
C ILE A 47 7.07 14.39 -30.67
N PHE A 48 5.81 14.09 -31.01
CA PHE A 48 5.06 13.01 -30.37
C PHE A 48 5.67 11.64 -30.66
N GLY A 49 6.15 11.40 -31.87
CA GLY A 49 6.86 10.17 -32.24
C GLY A 49 8.17 10.01 -31.46
N SER A 50 8.93 11.10 -31.30
CA SER A 50 10.18 11.09 -30.50
C SER A 50 9.90 10.87 -29.02
N LEU A 51 8.90 11.54 -28.46
CA LEU A 51 8.46 11.33 -27.07
C LEU A 51 7.96 9.90 -26.86
N TYR A 52 7.21 9.35 -27.80
CA TYR A 52 6.75 7.95 -27.77
C TYR A 52 7.93 6.97 -27.80
N LEU A 53 8.92 7.20 -28.66
CA LEU A 53 10.13 6.38 -28.72
C LEU A 53 10.95 6.46 -27.43
N ILE A 54 11.11 7.65 -26.84
CA ILE A 54 11.80 7.82 -25.56
C ILE A 54 11.03 7.12 -24.42
N ALA A 55 9.70 7.28 -24.37
CA ALA A 55 8.86 6.61 -23.39
C ALA A 55 8.93 5.09 -23.56
N ARG A 56 8.88 4.58 -24.78
CA ARG A 56 9.01 3.15 -25.10
C ARG A 56 10.40 2.62 -24.76
N ALA A 57 11.47 3.37 -25.02
CA ALA A 57 12.82 2.97 -24.66
C ALA A 57 13.02 2.94 -23.13
N LYS A 58 12.44 3.90 -22.39
CA LYS A 58 12.41 3.86 -20.92
C LYS A 58 11.59 2.68 -20.40
N LEU A 59 10.44 2.39 -21.02
CA LEU A 59 9.58 1.26 -20.66
C LEU A 59 10.26 -0.08 -20.98
N GLN A 60 10.96 -0.17 -22.11
CA GLN A 60 11.74 -1.35 -22.49
C GLN A 60 12.89 -1.57 -21.51
N LYS A 61 13.65 -0.53 -21.17
CA LYS A 61 14.72 -0.62 -20.16
C LYS A 61 14.19 -0.98 -18.77
N TYR A 62 12.98 -0.55 -18.44
CA TYR A 62 12.25 -0.97 -17.24
C TYR A 62 11.87 -2.46 -17.33
N ASN A 63 11.27 -2.90 -18.43
CA ASN A 63 10.87 -4.30 -18.65
C ASN A 63 12.06 -5.26 -18.74
N ASP A 64 13.19 -4.84 -19.31
CA ASP A 64 14.42 -5.64 -19.38
C ASP A 64 15.10 -5.74 -18.00
N ALA A 65 14.86 -4.77 -17.10
CA ALA A 65 15.29 -4.82 -15.70
C ALA A 65 14.32 -5.66 -14.85
N VAL A 66 13.03 -5.69 -15.19
CA VAL A 66 12.04 -6.59 -14.58
C VAL A 66 12.26 -7.98 -15.16
N ARG A 67 13.15 -8.74 -14.53
CA ARG A 67 13.18 -10.20 -14.70
C ARG A 67 11.75 -10.73 -14.50
N PRO A 68 11.32 -11.79 -15.22
CA PRO A 68 10.11 -12.51 -14.84
C PRO A 68 10.18 -12.83 -13.33
N PRO A 69 9.06 -13.06 -12.61
CA PRO A 69 9.07 -13.46 -11.20
C PRO A 69 9.77 -14.81 -11.06
N GLY A 70 11.09 -14.78 -11.20
CA GLY A 70 11.99 -15.88 -11.12
C GLY A 70 12.25 -16.13 -9.66
N HIS A 71 12.50 -17.39 -9.35
CA HIS A 71 12.96 -17.81 -8.05
C HIS A 71 14.31 -17.15 -7.75
N TYR A 72 14.28 -15.91 -7.24
CA TYR A 72 15.46 -15.31 -6.65
C TYR A 72 15.98 -16.27 -5.56
N ASP A 73 17.28 -16.29 -5.32
CA ASP A 73 17.78 -16.99 -4.15
C ASP A 73 17.60 -16.06 -2.95
N LEU A 74 16.67 -16.39 -2.03
CA LEU A 74 16.43 -15.57 -0.83
C LEU A 74 17.58 -15.66 0.17
N SER A 75 18.49 -16.63 0.02
CA SER A 75 19.63 -16.83 0.92
C SER A 75 20.84 -15.96 0.56
N VAL A 76 20.79 -15.20 -0.53
CA VAL A 76 21.94 -14.40 -1.00
C VAL A 76 22.33 -13.37 0.07
N CYS A 77 23.52 -13.57 0.63
CA CYS A 77 24.16 -12.63 1.53
C CYS A 77 25.63 -12.39 1.11
N LYS A 78 25.89 -11.21 0.53
CA LYS A 78 27.22 -10.79 0.05
C LYS A 78 27.91 -9.80 0.99
N ARG A 79 27.21 -9.31 2.00
CA ARG A 79 27.73 -8.36 2.98
C ARG A 79 27.74 -9.00 4.36
N LYS A 80 28.84 -8.85 5.09
CA LYS A 80 28.93 -9.31 6.48
C LYS A 80 28.29 -8.27 7.40
N PHE A 81 27.41 -8.73 8.30
CA PHE A 81 26.84 -7.94 9.37
C PHE A 81 27.22 -8.60 10.70
N ASP A 82 27.75 -7.84 11.66
CA ASP A 82 28.08 -8.39 12.99
C ASP A 82 26.81 -8.83 13.73
N VAL A 83 25.74 -8.07 13.54
CA VAL A 83 24.38 -8.42 13.96
C VAL A 83 23.46 -8.21 12.75
N PRO A 84 22.72 -9.25 12.30
CA PRO A 84 21.77 -9.13 11.20
C PRO A 84 20.73 -8.03 11.48
N PRO A 85 20.57 -7.02 10.61
CA PRO A 85 19.57 -5.98 10.80
C PRO A 85 18.15 -6.56 10.81
N LEU A 86 17.29 -5.98 11.66
CA LEU A 86 15.86 -6.26 11.69
C LEU A 86 15.13 -5.32 10.73
N PHE A 87 14.41 -5.89 9.77
CA PHE A 87 13.73 -5.17 8.71
C PHE A 87 12.23 -5.51 8.75
N ILE A 88 11.40 -4.55 9.16
CA ILE A 88 9.97 -4.75 9.39
C ILE A 88 9.17 -3.92 8.39
N VAL A 89 8.26 -4.57 7.68
CA VAL A 89 7.29 -3.93 6.79
C VAL A 89 5.89 -4.22 7.32
N SER A 90 5.11 -3.17 7.57
CA SER A 90 3.70 -3.26 7.88
C SER A 90 2.85 -2.91 6.66
N SER A 91 1.89 -3.77 6.34
CA SER A 91 0.85 -3.56 5.33
C SER A 91 -0.49 -3.39 6.06
N ASP A 92 -1.00 -2.16 6.15
CA ASP A 92 -2.18 -1.82 6.96
C ASP A 92 -3.41 -2.61 6.49
N GLY A 93 -4.18 -3.14 7.44
CA GLY A 93 -5.43 -3.85 7.14
C GLY A 93 -5.26 -5.12 6.31
N PHE A 94 -4.04 -5.67 6.22
CA PHE A 94 -3.80 -6.94 5.54
C PHE A 94 -4.35 -8.10 6.39
N ARG A 95 -5.55 -8.55 6.02
CA ARG A 95 -6.25 -9.70 6.58
C ARG A 95 -5.54 -11.02 6.28
N ASP A 96 -5.54 -11.96 7.22
CA ASP A 96 -4.96 -13.30 7.03
C ASP A 96 -5.60 -14.06 5.85
N SER A 97 -6.92 -13.93 5.69
CA SER A 97 -7.66 -14.51 4.57
C SER A 97 -7.29 -13.95 3.19
N TYR A 98 -6.53 -12.85 3.10
CA TYR A 98 -6.04 -12.35 1.81
C TYR A 98 -4.88 -13.17 1.24
N LEU A 99 -4.30 -14.09 2.02
CA LEU A 99 -3.26 -15.01 1.57
C LEU A 99 -3.81 -16.16 0.70
N GLU A 100 -5.06 -16.10 0.27
CA GLU A 100 -5.67 -17.09 -0.61
C GLU A 100 -4.91 -17.25 -1.94
N HIS A 101 -4.81 -18.50 -2.38
CA HIS A 101 -3.88 -18.93 -3.42
C HIS A 101 -4.11 -18.22 -4.77
N ASN A 102 -2.98 -17.83 -5.41
CA ASN A 102 -2.80 -17.35 -6.80
C ASN A 102 -2.76 -15.83 -7.04
N ILE A 103 -2.96 -14.96 -6.05
CA ILE A 103 -2.83 -13.50 -6.27
C ILE A 103 -1.62 -12.85 -5.57
N THR A 104 -1.01 -13.53 -4.60
CA THR A 104 0.18 -13.06 -3.86
C THR A 104 1.36 -14.04 -3.94
N PRO A 105 1.89 -14.37 -5.13
CA PRO A 105 2.96 -15.35 -5.28
C PRO A 105 4.27 -14.97 -4.58
N SER A 106 4.57 -13.68 -4.45
CA SER A 106 5.80 -13.19 -3.82
C SER A 106 5.74 -13.31 -2.30
N ILE A 107 4.58 -12.99 -1.71
CA ILE A 107 4.32 -13.23 -0.28
C ILE A 107 4.27 -14.73 0.01
N GLN A 108 3.63 -15.53 -0.85
CA GLN A 108 3.62 -16.99 -0.72
C GLN A 108 5.05 -17.57 -0.73
N ARG A 109 5.95 -16.97 -1.52
CA ARG A 109 7.36 -17.36 -1.53
C ARG A 109 8.06 -17.02 -0.22
N LEU A 110 7.77 -15.90 0.42
CA LEU A 110 8.27 -15.62 1.78
C LEU A 110 7.76 -16.64 2.79
N ILE A 111 6.48 -17.05 2.69
CA ILE A 111 5.89 -18.09 3.55
C ILE A 111 6.62 -19.44 3.36
N ASN A 112 6.84 -19.85 2.11
CA ASN A 112 7.42 -21.16 1.79
C ASN A 112 8.90 -21.29 2.22
N TYR A 113 9.65 -20.19 2.23
CA TYR A 113 11.09 -20.17 2.55
C TYR A 113 11.41 -19.52 3.90
N GLY A 114 10.39 -19.11 4.65
CA GLY A 114 10.49 -18.40 5.92
C GLY A 114 9.70 -19.07 7.04
N THR A 115 9.19 -18.26 7.96
CA THR A 115 8.30 -18.71 9.05
C THR A 115 7.02 -17.89 9.03
N HIS A 116 5.88 -18.54 9.21
CA HIS A 116 4.57 -17.93 9.12
C HIS A 116 3.65 -18.43 10.24
N SER A 117 2.91 -17.52 10.87
CA SER A 117 1.79 -17.84 11.76
C SER A 117 0.49 -17.76 10.98
N LYS A 118 -0.48 -18.63 11.27
CA LYS A 118 -1.82 -18.60 10.63
C LYS A 118 -2.46 -17.21 10.72
N TYR A 119 -2.30 -16.53 11.85
CA TYR A 119 -2.73 -15.16 12.07
C TYR A 119 -1.93 -14.53 13.22
N MET A 120 -1.98 -13.20 13.32
CA MET A 120 -1.51 -12.44 14.48
C MET A 120 -2.71 -11.73 15.10
N LEU A 121 -2.92 -11.91 16.41
CA LEU A 121 -4.06 -11.29 17.09
C LEU A 121 -3.77 -9.80 17.36
N PRO A 122 -4.60 -8.87 16.85
CA PRO A 122 -4.47 -7.46 17.21
C PRO A 122 -4.96 -7.23 18.64
N THR A 123 -4.56 -6.10 19.21
CA THR A 123 -5.15 -5.55 20.42
C THR A 123 -6.54 -4.99 20.16
N PHE A 124 -7.30 -4.78 21.23
CA PHE A 124 -8.56 -4.06 21.18
C PHE A 124 -8.34 -2.57 21.51
N PRO A 125 -8.88 -1.63 20.72
CA PRO A 125 -9.61 -1.83 19.46
C PRO A 125 -8.65 -2.16 18.29
N SER A 126 -9.16 -2.89 17.29
CA SER A 126 -8.45 -3.21 16.06
C SER A 126 -8.40 -2.00 15.11
N LYS A 127 -7.58 -1.02 15.46
CA LYS A 127 -7.36 0.26 14.76
C LYS A 127 -5.88 0.53 14.53
N THR A 128 -5.58 1.29 13.48
CA THR A 128 -4.22 1.60 13.04
C THR A 128 -3.25 2.06 14.12
N PHE A 129 -3.53 3.19 14.75
CA PHE A 129 -2.60 3.83 15.69
C PHE A 129 -2.38 3.00 16.96
N PRO A 130 -3.44 2.46 17.61
CA PRO A 130 -3.27 1.58 18.76
C PRO A 130 -2.41 0.35 18.45
N ASN A 131 -2.68 -0.36 17.36
CA ASN A 131 -2.00 -1.63 17.06
C ASN A 131 -0.57 -1.44 16.58
N HIS A 132 -0.31 -0.48 15.69
CA HIS A 132 1.06 -0.18 15.28
C HIS A 132 1.91 0.28 16.47
N TYR A 133 1.36 1.07 17.39
CA TYR A 133 2.12 1.51 18.56
C TYR A 133 2.25 0.40 19.61
N THR A 134 1.29 -0.54 19.71
CA THR A 134 1.47 -1.80 20.44
C THR A 134 2.63 -2.60 19.85
N ILE A 135 2.69 -2.80 18.53
CA ILE A 135 3.77 -3.55 17.88
C ILE A 135 5.13 -2.89 18.17
N ALA A 136 5.18 -1.56 18.21
CA ALA A 136 6.41 -0.84 18.52
C ALA A 136 6.82 -0.95 20.00
N THR A 137 5.89 -1.11 20.95
CA THR A 137 6.17 -0.96 22.40
C THR A 137 6.00 -2.25 23.21
N GLY A 138 5.28 -3.25 22.69
CA GLY A 138 4.86 -4.44 23.44
C GLY A 138 3.80 -4.16 24.52
N LEU A 139 3.24 -2.95 24.58
CA LEU A 139 2.25 -2.55 25.58
C LEU A 139 0.83 -2.60 25.00
N TYR A 140 -0.19 -2.75 25.85
CA TYR A 140 -1.58 -2.55 25.43
C TYR A 140 -1.93 -1.07 25.26
N PRO A 141 -2.98 -0.74 24.47
CA PRO A 141 -3.43 0.64 24.24
C PRO A 141 -3.64 1.48 25.49
N ALA A 142 -4.19 0.89 26.55
CA ALA A 142 -4.39 1.60 27.81
C ALA A 142 -3.08 1.98 28.54
N TRP A 143 -1.95 1.34 28.23
CA TRP A 143 -0.65 1.60 28.86
C TRP A 143 0.26 2.49 28.03
N HIS A 144 0.33 2.28 26.70
CA HIS A 144 1.08 3.18 25.82
C HIS A 144 0.31 4.46 25.46
N GLY A 145 -0.95 4.55 25.87
CA GLY A 145 -1.75 5.78 25.86
C GLY A 145 -2.41 6.12 24.51
N ILE A 146 -2.20 5.33 23.47
CA ILE A 146 -2.82 5.53 22.15
C ILE A 146 -4.00 4.56 22.06
N VAL A 147 -5.17 5.01 22.50
CA VAL A 147 -6.34 4.14 22.74
C VAL A 147 -7.25 4.00 21.52
N ASP A 148 -7.22 4.96 20.61
CA ASP A 148 -7.94 4.95 19.32
C ASP A 148 -7.19 5.82 18.29
N ASN A 149 -7.64 5.82 17.04
CA ASN A 149 -7.19 6.76 16.00
C ASN A 149 -7.64 8.21 16.28
N GLY A 150 -8.64 8.40 17.14
CA GLY A 150 -9.11 9.71 17.60
C GLY A 150 -9.81 9.59 18.96
N PHE A 151 -9.34 10.35 19.95
CA PHE A 151 -9.85 10.34 21.31
C PHE A 151 -9.57 11.68 22.00
N TYR A 152 -10.31 12.00 23.05
CA TYR A 152 -10.11 13.19 23.87
C TYR A 152 -9.29 12.85 25.12
N ASP A 153 -8.35 13.71 25.51
CA ASP A 153 -7.64 13.59 26.77
C ASP A 153 -8.04 14.73 27.71
N THR A 154 -8.50 14.38 28.91
CA THR A 154 -8.99 15.35 29.90
C THR A 154 -7.88 16.16 30.57
N GLN A 155 -6.65 15.66 30.59
CA GLN A 155 -5.48 16.39 31.11
C GLN A 155 -5.00 17.42 30.10
N PHE A 156 -4.90 17.03 28.82
CA PHE A 156 -4.51 17.95 27.74
C PHE A 156 -5.64 18.86 27.29
N LYS A 157 -6.89 18.51 27.59
CA LYS A 157 -8.11 19.20 27.16
C LYS A 157 -8.20 19.39 25.64
N ASP A 158 -7.61 18.49 24.87
CA ASP A 158 -7.62 18.49 23.40
C ASP A 158 -7.91 17.08 22.87
N PHE A 159 -8.27 17.00 21.60
CA PHE A 159 -8.34 15.74 20.87
C PHE A 159 -6.96 15.33 20.37
N PHE A 160 -6.69 14.04 20.44
CA PHE A 160 -5.50 13.44 19.84
C PHE A 160 -5.49 13.73 18.33
N LYS A 161 -4.37 14.28 17.87
CA LYS A 161 -4.10 14.52 16.45
C LYS A 161 -2.97 13.58 16.05
N LYS A 162 -3.17 12.84 14.96
CA LYS A 162 -2.18 11.90 14.42
C LYS A 162 -0.81 12.55 14.16
N SER A 163 -0.81 13.82 13.78
CA SER A 163 0.37 14.67 13.53
C SER A 163 0.80 15.50 14.74
N THR A 164 0.35 15.15 15.95
CA THR A 164 0.66 15.90 17.16
C THR A 164 2.17 15.90 17.41
N ASN A 165 2.70 17.10 17.68
CA ASN A 165 4.08 17.28 18.12
C ASN A 165 4.16 17.51 19.64
N GLN A 166 3.08 17.32 20.37
CA GLN A 166 3.06 17.49 21.83
C GLN A 166 3.54 16.20 22.51
N SER A 167 4.49 16.31 23.44
CA SER A 167 4.94 15.17 24.25
C SER A 167 3.84 14.67 25.20
N GLY A 168 3.86 13.37 25.52
CA GLY A 168 2.96 12.75 26.50
C GLY A 168 1.69 12.13 25.91
N TRP A 169 1.42 12.29 24.61
CA TRP A 169 0.43 11.48 23.91
C TRP A 169 0.91 10.03 23.75
N TYR A 170 2.15 9.86 23.29
CA TYR A 170 2.80 8.57 23.13
C TYR A 170 3.58 8.21 24.41
N LEU A 171 3.10 7.19 25.14
CA LEU A 171 3.72 6.68 26.37
C LEU A 171 4.46 5.37 26.11
N GLY A 172 5.27 4.92 27.08
CA GLY A 172 6.07 3.72 26.92
C GLY A 172 7.31 3.95 26.05
N GLU A 173 8.05 2.89 25.79
CA GLU A 173 9.30 2.92 25.01
C GLU A 173 9.12 2.15 23.71
N PRO A 174 9.10 2.82 22.56
CA PRO A 174 9.08 2.14 21.28
C PRO A 174 10.45 1.55 20.94
N ILE A 175 10.45 0.46 20.18
CA ILE A 175 11.62 -0.35 19.84
C ILE A 175 12.76 0.46 19.19
N TRP A 176 12.45 1.53 18.46
CA TRP A 176 13.47 2.40 17.88
C TRP A 176 14.23 3.23 18.92
N GLU A 177 13.62 3.55 20.06
CA GLU A 177 14.29 4.14 21.22
C GLU A 177 15.09 3.08 21.98
N THR A 178 14.54 1.87 22.16
CA THR A 178 15.25 0.74 22.79
C THR A 178 16.53 0.43 22.03
N ALA A 179 16.47 0.37 20.70
CA ALA A 179 17.65 0.18 19.85
C ALA A 179 18.71 1.26 20.09
N GLN A 180 18.31 2.53 20.17
CA GLN A 180 19.23 3.65 20.45
C GLN A 180 19.87 3.58 21.84
N LYS A 181 19.10 3.20 22.87
CA LYS A 181 19.63 2.99 24.22
C LYS A 181 20.63 1.84 24.27
N ALA A 182 20.49 0.85 23.39
CA ALA A 182 21.46 -0.23 23.19
C ALA A 182 22.66 0.18 22.30
N GLY A 183 22.78 1.45 21.91
CA GLY A 183 23.87 1.95 21.06
C GLY A 183 23.69 1.62 19.56
N LEU A 184 22.51 1.16 19.16
CA LEU A 184 22.19 0.83 17.77
C LEU A 184 21.45 1.98 17.08
N LYS A 185 21.57 2.09 15.76
CA LYS A 185 20.81 3.06 14.97
C LYS A 185 19.48 2.48 14.50
N SER A 186 18.46 3.32 14.42
CA SER A 186 17.12 2.94 13.96
C SER A 186 16.66 3.85 12.81
N ALA A 187 15.96 3.28 11.83
CA ALA A 187 15.37 4.03 10.73
C ALA A 187 13.91 3.64 10.53
N VAL A 188 13.02 4.63 10.44
CA VAL A 188 11.58 4.39 10.34
C VAL A 188 10.98 5.22 9.20
N PHE A 189 10.53 4.54 8.16
CA PHE A 189 9.83 5.13 7.03
C PHE A 189 8.32 5.02 7.27
N PHE A 190 7.80 5.99 8.02
CA PHE A 190 6.42 6.04 8.51
C PHE A 190 6.11 4.93 9.50
N TRP A 191 5.66 5.33 10.68
CA TRP A 191 5.07 4.46 11.70
C TRP A 191 4.38 5.37 12.73
N PRO A 192 3.17 5.05 13.21
CA PRO A 192 2.54 5.81 14.28
C PRO A 192 3.47 6.04 15.48
N GLY A 193 3.74 7.30 15.82
CA GLY A 193 4.64 7.71 16.91
C GLY A 193 6.12 7.84 16.54
N SER A 194 6.52 7.55 15.30
CA SER A 194 7.91 7.70 14.84
C SER A 194 8.30 9.13 14.42
N GLU A 195 7.33 10.05 14.41
CA GLU A 195 7.53 11.46 14.04
C GLU A 195 7.14 12.41 15.18
N GLY A 196 7.60 13.67 15.08
CA GLY A 196 7.24 14.74 16.00
C GLY A 196 8.30 15.07 17.04
N ILE A 197 7.91 15.26 18.30
CA ILE A 197 8.83 15.63 19.40
C ILE A 197 9.00 14.46 20.36
N GLY A 198 10.26 14.16 20.70
CA GLY A 198 10.64 13.21 21.73
C GLY A 198 11.52 12.08 21.19
N LYS A 199 11.02 10.85 21.34
CA LYS A 199 11.74 9.59 21.13
C LYS A 199 11.87 9.26 19.64
N LEU A 200 12.63 10.06 18.90
CA LEU A 200 12.76 9.95 17.45
C LEU A 200 13.76 8.86 17.03
N PRO A 201 13.47 8.10 15.95
CA PRO A 201 14.46 7.24 15.31
C PRO A 201 15.69 8.02 14.80
N SER A 202 16.80 7.33 14.54
CA SER A 202 18.01 7.99 14.01
C SER A 202 17.79 8.55 12.60
N PHE A 203 16.96 7.85 11.82
CA PHE A 203 16.43 8.32 10.54
C PHE A 203 14.91 8.15 10.54
N TRP A 204 14.17 9.19 10.17
CA TRP A 204 12.72 9.10 10.12
C TRP A 204 12.16 10.01 9.03
N MET A 205 10.94 9.71 8.59
CA MET A 205 10.24 10.46 7.58
C MET A 205 8.94 11.01 8.15
N LYS A 206 8.67 12.29 7.92
CA LYS A 206 7.36 12.89 8.25
C LYS A 206 6.28 12.26 7.37
N TYR A 207 5.18 11.81 7.96
CA TYR A 207 4.12 11.09 7.26
C TYR A 207 3.57 11.90 6.09
N ASN A 208 3.51 11.26 4.93
CA ASN A 208 2.91 11.79 3.72
C ASN A 208 2.45 10.61 2.84
N SER A 209 1.15 10.36 2.84
CA SER A 209 0.54 9.24 2.09
C SER A 209 0.75 9.34 0.58
N SER A 210 1.04 10.54 0.04
CA SER A 210 1.31 10.73 -1.38
C SER A 210 2.70 10.23 -1.82
N VAL A 211 3.57 9.83 -0.88
CA VAL A 211 4.91 9.30 -1.22
C VAL A 211 4.78 7.92 -1.86
N PRO A 212 5.27 7.70 -3.10
CA PRO A 212 5.15 6.42 -3.79
C PRO A 212 5.84 5.27 -3.05
N PHE A 213 5.21 4.10 -3.07
CA PHE A 213 5.71 2.89 -2.40
C PHE A 213 7.13 2.48 -2.84
N THR A 214 7.44 2.62 -4.13
CA THR A 214 8.79 2.35 -4.66
C THR A 214 9.85 3.27 -4.05
N TYR A 215 9.54 4.56 -3.87
CA TYR A 215 10.44 5.50 -3.21
C TYR A 215 10.69 5.13 -1.74
N ARG A 216 9.66 4.63 -1.04
CA ARG A 216 9.81 4.11 0.33
C ARG A 216 10.81 2.96 0.32
N ILE A 217 10.57 1.94 -0.49
CA ILE A 217 11.43 0.74 -0.64
C ILE A 217 12.88 1.13 -0.96
N ASP A 218 13.09 2.00 -1.94
CA ASP A 218 14.41 2.47 -2.33
C ASP A 218 15.16 3.15 -1.19
N THR A 219 14.44 3.90 -0.36
CA THR A 219 15.00 4.57 0.80
C THR A 219 15.40 3.56 1.88
N LEU A 220 14.59 2.53 2.13
CA LEU A 220 14.93 1.46 3.09
C LEU A 220 16.22 0.75 2.68
N ILE A 221 16.35 0.41 1.40
CA ILE A 221 17.55 -0.23 0.85
C ILE A 221 18.75 0.71 0.93
N LYS A 222 18.56 2.01 0.64
CA LYS A 222 19.62 3.02 0.81
C LYS A 222 20.11 3.08 2.25
N TRP A 223 19.22 3.08 3.24
CA TRP A 223 19.60 3.05 4.65
C TRP A 223 20.37 1.78 5.01
N LEU A 224 19.90 0.62 4.54
CA LEU A 224 20.57 -0.67 4.76
C LEU A 224 21.97 -0.74 4.10
N LYS A 225 22.18 0.03 3.03
CA LYS A 225 23.47 0.08 2.32
C LYS A 225 24.50 1.03 2.93
N LEU A 226 24.13 1.86 3.90
CA LEU A 226 25.07 2.80 4.54
C LEU A 226 26.32 2.09 5.09
N PRO A 227 27.45 2.82 5.24
CA PRO A 227 28.66 2.29 5.87
C PRO A 227 28.41 1.72 7.27
N ASP A 228 29.29 0.83 7.70
CA ASP A 228 29.23 0.30 9.07
C ASP A 228 29.45 1.46 10.06
N GLY A 229 28.71 1.46 11.17
CA GLY A 229 28.65 2.59 12.12
C GLY A 229 27.63 3.67 11.75
N GLU A 230 27.26 3.83 10.47
CA GLU A 230 26.16 4.71 10.03
C GLU A 230 24.84 3.99 9.83
N ARG A 231 24.92 2.73 9.40
CA ARG A 231 23.78 1.89 9.06
C ARG A 231 22.87 1.59 10.26
N PRO A 232 21.54 1.71 10.11
CA PRO A 232 20.57 1.25 11.09
C PRO A 232 20.59 -0.28 11.29
N SER A 233 20.47 -0.72 12.53
CA SER A 233 20.22 -2.13 12.88
C SER A 233 18.73 -2.47 12.91
N LEU A 234 17.87 -1.46 13.04
CA LEU A 234 16.42 -1.57 12.92
C LEU A 234 15.95 -0.70 11.76
N ILE A 235 15.19 -1.28 10.83
CA ILE A 235 14.51 -0.57 9.75
C ILE A 235 13.02 -0.95 9.80
N GLN A 236 12.13 0.04 9.89
CA GLN A 236 10.68 -0.16 9.86
C GLN A 236 10.04 0.66 8.74
N ALA A 237 8.99 0.14 8.13
CA ALA A 237 8.22 0.85 7.12
C ALA A 237 6.75 0.52 7.17
N TYR A 238 5.91 1.49 6.82
CA TYR A 238 4.47 1.37 6.76
C TYR A 238 3.94 1.62 5.34
N PHE A 239 2.93 0.86 4.96
CA PHE A 239 2.18 0.96 3.71
C PHE A 239 0.68 0.92 4.01
N GLU A 240 -0.07 1.85 3.42
CA GLU A 240 -1.50 2.09 3.67
C GLU A 240 -2.44 1.03 3.03
N GLU A 241 -1.92 0.19 2.15
CA GLU A 241 -2.71 -0.83 1.45
C GLU A 241 -2.50 -2.20 2.11
N PRO A 242 -3.51 -3.09 2.10
CA PRO A 242 -4.81 -2.95 1.43
C PRO A 242 -5.92 -2.21 2.23
N ASP A 243 -5.64 -1.67 3.42
CA ASP A 243 -6.65 -1.00 4.26
C ASP A 243 -7.42 0.09 3.52
N TYR A 244 -6.72 0.97 2.80
CA TYR A 244 -7.36 2.04 2.03
C TYR A 244 -8.37 1.49 1.00
N ALA A 245 -7.98 0.48 0.21
CA ALA A 245 -8.88 -0.18 -0.72
C ALA A 245 -10.05 -0.89 -0.02
N GLY A 246 -9.82 -1.45 1.18
CA GLY A 246 -10.83 -2.08 2.02
C GLY A 246 -11.87 -1.06 2.52
N HIS A 247 -11.44 0.13 2.92
CA HIS A 247 -12.35 1.22 3.28
C HIS A 247 -13.20 1.72 2.11
N MET A 248 -12.68 1.66 0.89
CA MET A 248 -13.39 2.11 -0.31
C MET A 248 -14.41 1.08 -0.84
N GLY A 249 -14.07 -0.21 -0.80
CA GLY A 249 -14.86 -1.27 -1.45
C GLY A 249 -15.39 -2.38 -0.54
N GLY A 250 -14.93 -2.45 0.70
CA GLY A 250 -15.10 -3.62 1.57
C GLY A 250 -14.01 -4.67 1.34
N PRO A 251 -13.75 -5.56 2.32
CA PRO A 251 -12.62 -6.49 2.28
C PRO A 251 -12.67 -7.52 1.15
N ASP A 252 -13.85 -7.90 0.64
CA ASP A 252 -13.99 -8.91 -0.43
C ASP A 252 -14.12 -8.28 -1.83
N SER A 253 -13.76 -7.02 -1.97
CA SER A 253 -13.97 -6.25 -3.20
C SER A 253 -12.86 -6.43 -4.24
N GLN A 254 -13.19 -6.12 -5.50
CA GLN A 254 -12.20 -6.06 -6.57
C GLN A 254 -11.13 -4.97 -6.33
N THR A 255 -11.46 -3.90 -5.58
CA THR A 255 -10.48 -2.87 -5.21
C THR A 255 -9.44 -3.44 -4.26
N VAL A 256 -9.85 -4.22 -3.24
CA VAL A 256 -8.91 -4.94 -2.37
C VAL A 256 -8.10 -5.95 -3.18
N ARG A 257 -8.73 -6.74 -4.05
CA ARG A 257 -7.99 -7.68 -4.92
C ARG A 257 -6.90 -6.98 -5.74
N THR A 258 -7.17 -5.77 -6.24
CA THR A 258 -6.20 -4.97 -6.99
C THR A 258 -5.08 -4.45 -6.08
N ALA A 259 -5.42 -3.97 -4.88
CA ALA A 259 -4.45 -3.54 -3.88
C ALA A 259 -3.55 -4.70 -3.42
N MET A 260 -4.08 -5.92 -3.30
CA MET A 260 -3.31 -7.11 -2.97
C MET A 260 -2.30 -7.48 -4.06
N ILE A 261 -2.69 -7.41 -5.33
CA ILE A 261 -1.75 -7.60 -6.45
C ILE A 261 -0.67 -6.52 -6.45
N LEU A 262 -1.03 -5.27 -6.15
CA LEU A 262 -0.08 -4.16 -6.02
C LEU A 262 0.91 -4.43 -4.88
N MET A 263 0.42 -4.82 -3.69
CA MET A 263 1.26 -5.10 -2.53
C MET A 263 2.18 -6.30 -2.76
N ASP A 264 1.69 -7.38 -3.38
CA ASP A 264 2.57 -8.49 -3.78
C ASP A 264 3.66 -8.03 -4.75
N GLY A 265 3.31 -7.18 -5.74
CA GLY A 265 4.26 -6.59 -6.66
C GLY A 265 5.30 -5.70 -5.96
N MET A 266 4.91 -4.95 -4.92
CA MET A 266 5.83 -4.15 -4.11
C MET A 266 6.75 -5.02 -3.25
N ILE A 267 6.24 -6.10 -2.67
CA ILE A 267 7.04 -7.09 -1.95
C ILE A 267 8.01 -7.79 -2.90
N ASN A 268 7.57 -8.16 -4.11
CA ASN A 268 8.46 -8.68 -5.16
C ASN A 268 9.57 -7.69 -5.50
N TYR A 269 9.23 -6.42 -5.67
CA TYR A 269 10.19 -5.36 -5.96
C TYR A 269 11.23 -5.23 -4.85
N LEU A 270 10.79 -5.21 -3.58
CA LEU A 270 11.68 -5.18 -2.42
C LEU A 270 12.62 -6.40 -2.39
N ILE A 271 12.08 -7.62 -2.52
CA ILE A 271 12.86 -8.86 -2.54
C ILE A 271 13.88 -8.87 -3.69
N SER A 272 13.46 -8.47 -4.89
CA SER A 272 14.31 -8.42 -6.08
C SER A 272 15.49 -7.49 -5.83
N ARG A 273 15.21 -6.27 -5.35
CA ARG A 273 16.22 -5.25 -5.08
C ARG A 273 17.16 -5.66 -3.95
N LEU A 274 16.66 -6.23 -2.86
CA LEU A 274 17.51 -6.79 -1.79
C LEU A 274 18.39 -7.93 -2.30
N THR A 275 17.88 -8.80 -3.17
CA THR A 275 18.67 -9.91 -3.74
C THR A 275 19.74 -9.41 -4.70
N GLU A 276 19.42 -8.45 -5.56
CA GLU A 276 20.36 -7.82 -6.51
C GLU A 276 21.54 -7.17 -5.78
N GLU A 277 21.25 -6.49 -4.66
CA GLU A 277 22.26 -5.88 -3.78
C GLU A 277 22.98 -6.92 -2.91
N GLY A 278 22.54 -8.18 -2.94
CA GLY A 278 23.10 -9.29 -2.16
C GLY A 278 22.86 -9.16 -0.65
N LEU A 279 21.70 -8.62 -0.26
CA LEU A 279 21.34 -8.31 1.13
C LEU A 279 20.20 -9.17 1.69
N MET A 280 19.41 -9.84 0.84
CA MET A 280 18.20 -10.55 1.26
C MET A 280 18.45 -11.60 2.34
N GLY A 281 19.50 -12.41 2.19
CA GLY A 281 19.88 -13.43 3.16
C GLY A 281 20.65 -12.89 4.37
N CYS A 282 20.89 -11.58 4.45
CA CYS A 282 21.65 -10.95 5.53
C CYS A 282 20.78 -10.30 6.61
N ILE A 283 19.46 -10.24 6.41
CA ILE A 283 18.53 -9.52 7.27
C ILE A 283 17.52 -10.46 7.92
N ASN A 284 17.01 -10.07 9.08
CA ASN A 284 15.80 -10.64 9.64
C ASN A 284 14.60 -9.84 9.09
N PHE A 285 13.89 -10.39 8.12
CA PHE A 285 12.76 -9.73 7.48
C PHE A 285 11.43 -10.14 8.12
N ILE A 286 10.60 -9.17 8.50
CA ILE A 286 9.25 -9.37 9.00
C ILE A 286 8.27 -8.59 8.12
N LEU A 287 7.28 -9.29 7.57
CA LEU A 287 6.09 -8.71 6.96
C LEU A 287 4.91 -8.96 7.92
N LEU A 288 4.18 -7.91 8.29
CA LEU A 288 3.06 -8.01 9.23
C LEU A 288 1.92 -7.05 8.86
N SER A 289 0.81 -7.18 9.59
CA SER A 289 -0.35 -6.29 9.57
C SER A 289 -0.71 -5.91 11.01
N ASP A 290 -1.39 -4.81 11.18
CA ASP A 290 -1.82 -4.27 12.47
C ASP A 290 -3.25 -4.65 12.85
N HIS A 291 -4.13 -4.85 11.86
CA HIS A 291 -5.48 -5.36 12.07
C HIS A 291 -6.06 -6.04 10.81
N ASP A 292 -7.25 -6.58 11.01
CA ASP A 292 -8.08 -7.17 9.96
C ASP A 292 -9.02 -6.09 9.36
N ALA A 293 -9.56 -6.33 8.17
CA ALA A 293 -10.63 -5.59 7.52
C ALA A 293 -11.92 -6.44 7.53
N ASP A 294 -13.02 -5.91 8.09
CA ASP A 294 -14.31 -6.61 8.19
C ASP A 294 -15.34 -6.05 7.19
N ASN A 295 -16.26 -6.91 6.72
CA ASN A 295 -17.32 -6.54 5.80
C ASN A 295 -18.39 -5.73 6.54
N ILE A 296 -18.35 -4.41 6.36
CA ILE A 296 -19.35 -3.52 6.94
C ILE A 296 -20.70 -3.60 6.20
N ILE A 297 -20.77 -3.98 4.91
CA ILE A 297 -22.00 -3.72 4.13
C ILE A 297 -22.89 -4.97 3.92
N ASN A 298 -22.36 -6.11 3.48
CA ASN A 298 -23.20 -7.26 3.10
C ASN A 298 -23.69 -8.10 4.29
N ASP A 299 -22.89 -8.15 5.37
CA ASP A 299 -23.26 -8.85 6.61
C ASP A 299 -24.20 -8.01 7.49
N ILE A 300 -24.27 -6.69 7.24
CA ILE A 300 -25.23 -5.77 7.86
C ILE A 300 -26.59 -5.87 7.18
N ILE A 301 -26.65 -5.83 5.85
CA ILE A 301 -27.93 -5.81 5.11
C ILE A 301 -28.74 -7.09 5.35
N SER A 302 -28.10 -8.27 5.46
CA SER A 302 -28.80 -9.53 5.79
C SER A 302 -29.29 -9.60 7.25
N LYS A 303 -28.71 -8.81 8.17
CA LYS A 303 -29.11 -8.69 9.59
C LYS A 303 -30.04 -7.51 9.86
N LEU A 304 -30.29 -6.66 8.87
CA LEU A 304 -31.24 -5.53 8.94
C LEU A 304 -32.70 -5.95 8.68
N GLU A 305 -32.96 -7.22 8.36
CA GLU A 305 -34.26 -7.83 8.61
C GLU A 305 -34.43 -7.97 10.14
N CYS A 306 -35.41 -7.24 10.70
CA CYS A 306 -35.61 -7.08 12.14
C CYS A 306 -35.51 -8.40 12.93
N GLN A 307 -34.40 -8.59 13.64
CA GLN A 307 -34.31 -9.55 14.74
C GLN A 307 -34.14 -8.79 16.05
N HIS A 308 -35.12 -8.91 16.93
CA HIS A 308 -35.16 -8.23 18.22
C HIS A 308 -33.86 -8.42 19.03
N GLY A 309 -33.24 -7.27 19.37
CA GLY A 309 -32.38 -7.03 20.53
C GLY A 309 -31.17 -7.93 20.71
N ASN A 310 -30.01 -7.60 20.10
CA ASN A 310 -28.68 -8.04 20.54
C ASN A 310 -27.46 -7.51 19.72
N ASN A 311 -27.54 -6.39 19.00
CA ASN A 311 -26.50 -5.98 18.03
C ASN A 311 -25.19 -5.43 18.66
N TYR A 312 -25.21 -5.06 19.94
CA TYR A 312 -24.05 -4.57 20.67
C TYR A 312 -24.15 -4.94 22.16
N ILE A 313 -23.02 -4.86 22.85
CA ILE A 313 -22.95 -4.94 24.31
C ILE A 313 -22.29 -3.67 24.82
N ALA A 314 -22.94 -3.00 25.77
CA ALA A 314 -22.35 -1.87 26.48
C ALA A 314 -21.73 -2.34 27.79
N TYR A 315 -20.50 -1.91 28.04
CA TYR A 315 -19.79 -2.14 29.29
C TYR A 315 -19.55 -0.80 29.97
N ARG A 316 -19.69 -0.76 31.30
CA ARG A 316 -18.92 0.22 32.07
C ARG A 316 -17.44 -0.13 31.91
N LYS A 317 -16.56 0.87 31.77
CA LYS A 317 -15.15 0.65 31.41
C LYS A 317 -14.43 -0.40 32.26
N ASP A 318 -14.69 -0.42 33.57
CA ASP A 318 -14.14 -1.37 34.55
C ASP A 318 -14.70 -2.81 34.42
N LEU A 319 -15.78 -3.00 33.66
CA LEU A 319 -16.41 -4.28 33.39
C LEU A 319 -16.11 -4.81 31.97
N VAL A 320 -15.29 -4.10 31.19
CA VAL A 320 -14.80 -4.60 29.90
C VAL A 320 -14.05 -5.92 30.12
N PRO A 321 -14.27 -6.97 29.32
CA PRO A 321 -13.59 -8.25 29.50
C PRO A 321 -12.07 -8.11 29.64
N ILE A 322 -11.52 -8.68 30.72
CA ILE A 322 -10.11 -8.51 31.13
C ILE A 322 -9.13 -8.79 29.98
N ARG A 323 -9.44 -9.79 29.14
CA ARG A 323 -8.64 -10.16 27.96
C ARG A 323 -8.40 -9.03 26.96
N PHE A 324 -9.19 -7.95 27.00
CA PHE A 324 -8.98 -6.79 26.13
C PHE A 324 -7.98 -5.80 26.70
N HIS A 325 -7.69 -5.84 28.01
CA HIS A 325 -6.78 -4.90 28.65
C HIS A 325 -7.09 -3.43 28.28
N TYR A 326 -8.38 -3.07 28.29
CA TYR A 326 -8.88 -1.79 27.76
C TYR A 326 -9.62 -0.93 28.79
N ALA A 327 -9.27 -1.07 30.08
CA ALA A 327 -9.89 -0.29 31.16
C ALA A 327 -8.91 0.68 31.85
N GLY A 328 -7.60 0.48 31.69
CA GLY A 328 -6.54 1.10 32.51
C GLY A 328 -6.17 2.54 32.18
N SER A 329 -6.96 3.26 31.36
CA SER A 329 -6.61 4.60 30.89
C SER A 329 -7.72 5.62 31.09
N PRO A 330 -7.39 6.87 31.50
CA PRO A 330 -8.35 7.97 31.55
C PRO A 330 -8.77 8.46 30.14
N ARG A 331 -8.04 8.07 29.10
CA ARG A 331 -8.36 8.38 27.69
C ARG A 331 -9.50 7.51 27.13
N ILE A 332 -9.85 6.44 27.84
CA ILE A 332 -10.94 5.54 27.49
C ILE A 332 -12.20 6.03 28.21
N GLY A 333 -13.27 6.25 27.46
CA GLY A 333 -14.55 6.71 27.98
C GLY A 333 -15.15 5.76 29.02
N ASP A 334 -16.04 6.28 29.87
CA ASP A 334 -16.63 5.51 30.98
C ASP A 334 -17.56 4.38 30.50
N ILE A 335 -18.06 4.49 29.26
CA ILE A 335 -18.89 3.50 28.59
C ILE A 335 -18.16 3.02 27.33
N VAL A 336 -17.97 1.71 27.20
CA VAL A 336 -17.43 1.06 26.02
C VAL A 336 -18.54 0.25 25.35
N ILE A 337 -18.85 0.59 24.10
CA ILE A 337 -19.87 -0.12 23.32
C ILE A 337 -19.15 -1.03 22.32
N LYS A 338 -19.38 -2.33 22.42
CA LYS A 338 -18.84 -3.33 21.51
C LYS A 338 -19.93 -3.81 20.55
N GLY A 339 -19.82 -3.44 19.28
CA GLY A 339 -20.64 -4.01 18.22
C GLY A 339 -20.34 -5.50 17.99
N ARG A 340 -21.34 -6.26 17.55
CA ARG A 340 -21.12 -7.59 16.97
C ARG A 340 -20.45 -7.47 15.58
N PRO A 341 -19.84 -8.55 15.05
CA PRO A 341 -19.29 -8.55 13.69
C PRO A 341 -20.31 -8.05 12.67
N GLY A 342 -19.85 -7.14 11.79
CA GLY A 342 -20.72 -6.39 10.90
C GLY A 342 -21.75 -5.55 11.64
N VAL A 343 -21.38 -4.74 12.64
CA VAL A 343 -22.28 -3.73 13.23
C VAL A 343 -21.51 -2.42 13.40
N CYS A 344 -22.05 -1.35 12.82
CA CYS A 344 -21.60 0.02 13.08
C CYS A 344 -22.64 0.77 13.93
N ILE A 345 -22.16 1.62 14.84
CA ILE A 345 -23.01 2.36 15.78
C ILE A 345 -22.71 3.85 15.58
N PHE A 346 -23.74 4.60 15.22
CA PHE A 346 -23.65 6.04 14.97
C PHE A 346 -24.51 6.79 15.98
N LYS A 347 -24.07 8.00 16.34
CA LYS A 347 -24.92 8.96 17.04
C LYS A 347 -25.75 9.71 15.99
N TYR A 348 -27.07 9.63 16.10
CA TYR A 348 -28.00 10.40 15.26
C TYR A 348 -28.04 11.87 15.68
#